data_AF-G8RRR6-F1
#
_entry.id   AF-G8RRR6-F1
#
_cell.length_a   1.000
_cell.length_b   1.000
_cell.length_c   1.000
_cell.angle_alpha   90.00
_cell.angle_beta   90.00
_cell.angle_gamma   90.00
#
_symmetry.space_group_name_H-M   'P 1'
#
loop_
_entity.id
_entity.type
_entity.pdbx_description
1 polymer ?
#
loop_
_entity_poly.entity_id
_entity_poly.type
_entity_poly.pdbx_seq_one_letter_code
_entity_poly.pdbx_strand_id
1 'polypeptide(L)'
;MSNDDSASSREPFVWRGVLEPAQLHDHIVAVSHRFADAAKAGDWSVVLQLLNDPTQQIDVNWWRPGGTAWFTVLHQAAWHGAPVSVVASLIQHGALRTLPESRGRTAYDVFMDRAGDIYPSTAVGVDVRSRTVLERLLTPPAPTLGRDDIRALDNHLAEVIDGRISELYDGRNPREVLRYPPVEILHEVPDQHIWFPVPGMYGGFDIRLQDDFLDVKSWCRVVGGSGQEHVITTAGAILVDEGFA
;
A
#
# COMPACT_ATOMS: atom_id res chain seq x y z
N MET A 1 22.89 -29.04 19.94
CA MET A 1 23.06 -27.58 19.80
C MET A 1 21.82 -27.10 19.07
N SER A 2 20.92 -26.49 19.82
CA SER A 2 19.67 -25.91 19.33
C SER A 2 19.96 -24.82 18.30
N ASN A 3 19.15 -24.76 17.25
CA ASN A 3 18.73 -23.47 16.74
C ASN A 3 17.23 -23.54 16.50
N ASP A 4 16.57 -22.74 17.31
CA ASP A 4 15.15 -22.59 17.50
C ASP A 4 14.72 -21.45 16.56
N ASP A 5 14.58 -21.73 15.26
CA ASP A 5 13.96 -20.81 14.31
C ASP A 5 12.44 -20.99 14.39
N SER A 6 11.87 -20.60 15.53
CA SER A 6 10.44 -20.27 15.59
C SER A 6 10.27 -18.83 15.11
N ALA A 7 10.47 -18.63 13.79
CA ALA A 7 10.03 -17.42 13.13
C ALA A 7 8.54 -17.22 13.46
N SER A 8 8.23 -16.10 14.11
CA SER A 8 6.87 -15.74 14.50
C SER A 8 5.96 -15.87 13.29
N SER A 9 5.02 -16.81 13.35
CA SER A 9 4.07 -17.14 12.28
C SER A 9 2.97 -16.07 12.20
N ARG A 10 3.35 -14.81 11.97
CA ARG A 10 2.42 -13.77 11.58
C ARG A 10 2.34 -13.76 10.07
N GLU A 11 1.12 -13.80 9.54
CA GLU A 11 0.92 -13.67 8.10
C GLU A 11 1.47 -12.31 7.64
N PRO A 12 2.26 -12.28 6.54
CA PRO A 12 2.83 -11.04 6.05
C PRO A 12 1.74 -10.06 5.61
N PHE A 13 2.03 -8.77 5.69
CA PHE A 13 1.13 -7.76 5.14
C PHE A 13 1.03 -7.94 3.62
N VAL A 14 -0.18 -8.21 3.10
CA VAL A 14 -0.36 -8.49 1.68
C VAL A 14 -0.58 -7.19 0.90
N TRP A 15 0.36 -6.83 0.05
CA TRP A 15 0.22 -5.69 -0.86
C TRP A 15 -0.58 -6.08 -2.11
N ARG A 16 -1.84 -5.65 -2.18
CA ARG A 16 -2.73 -5.96 -3.29
C ARG A 16 -2.60 -4.93 -4.43
N GLY A 17 -1.53 -5.08 -5.22
CA GLY A 17 -1.10 -4.14 -6.26
C GLY A 17 -1.94 -4.03 -7.54
N VAL A 18 -3.03 -4.77 -7.72
CA VAL A 18 -3.71 -4.85 -9.03
C VAL A 18 -4.45 -3.55 -9.40
N LEU A 19 -4.10 -2.97 -10.54
CA LEU A 19 -4.74 -1.76 -11.10
C LEU A 19 -5.90 -2.09 -12.05
N GLU A 20 -5.70 -3.10 -12.90
CA GLU A 20 -6.62 -3.44 -14.00
C GLU A 20 -7.78 -4.31 -13.48
N PRO A 21 -9.05 -3.85 -13.57
CA PRO A 21 -10.20 -4.63 -13.10
C PRO A 21 -10.34 -6.00 -13.78
N ALA A 22 -9.89 -6.15 -15.02
CA ALA A 22 -9.94 -7.41 -15.76
C ALA A 22 -9.05 -8.51 -15.15
N GLN A 23 -8.11 -8.14 -14.27
CA GLN A 23 -7.25 -9.08 -13.52
C GLN A 23 -7.87 -9.49 -12.17
N LEU A 24 -9.06 -8.99 -11.84
CA LEU A 24 -9.79 -9.27 -10.60
C LEU A 24 -11.08 -10.02 -10.91
N HIS A 25 -11.58 -10.79 -9.94
CA HIS A 25 -12.92 -11.38 -10.05
C HIS A 25 -14.01 -10.30 -9.99
N ASP A 26 -15.07 -10.45 -10.78
CA ASP A 26 -16.16 -9.46 -10.88
C ASP A 26 -16.75 -9.04 -9.53
N HIS A 27 -16.92 -9.98 -8.60
CA HIS A 27 -17.44 -9.67 -7.27
C HIS A 27 -16.48 -8.79 -6.44
N ILE A 28 -15.16 -8.97 -6.61
CA ILE A 28 -14.14 -8.12 -6.00
C ILE A 28 -14.19 -6.72 -6.60
N VAL A 29 -14.30 -6.61 -7.93
CA VAL A 29 -14.42 -5.31 -8.61
C VAL A 29 -15.65 -4.56 -8.12
N ALA A 30 -16.81 -5.24 -8.06
CA ALA A 30 -18.07 -4.65 -7.63
C ALA A 30 -18.01 -4.13 -6.18
N VAL A 31 -17.46 -4.91 -5.25
CA VAL A 31 -17.35 -4.49 -3.85
C VAL A 31 -16.33 -3.35 -3.69
N SER A 32 -15.20 -3.39 -4.40
CA SER A 32 -14.20 -2.31 -4.37
C SER A 32 -14.71 -0.99 -4.94
N HIS A 33 -15.52 -1.05 -6.01
CA HIS A 33 -16.20 0.15 -6.53
C HIS A 33 -17.19 0.71 -5.52
N ARG A 34 -18.04 -0.14 -4.91
CA ARG A 34 -18.98 0.30 -3.87
C ARG A 34 -18.25 0.94 -2.68
N PHE A 35 -17.14 0.34 -2.24
CA PHE A 35 -16.33 0.84 -1.13
C PHE A 35 -15.74 2.21 -1.45
N ALA A 36 -15.12 2.36 -2.62
CA ALA A 36 -14.54 3.63 -3.07
C ALA A 36 -15.59 4.72 -3.28
N ASP A 37 -16.76 4.37 -3.82
CA ASP A 37 -17.85 5.31 -4.07
C ASP A 37 -18.48 5.80 -2.76
N ALA A 38 -18.66 4.92 -1.77
CA ALA A 38 -19.12 5.29 -0.42
C ALA A 38 -18.12 6.25 0.26
N ALA A 39 -16.83 5.95 0.20
CA ALA A 39 -15.77 6.81 0.74
C ALA A 39 -15.75 8.19 0.04
N LYS A 40 -15.89 8.21 -1.28
CA LYS A 40 -15.96 9.45 -2.07
C LYS A 40 -17.19 10.29 -1.71
N ALA A 41 -18.33 9.66 -1.43
CA ALA A 41 -19.55 10.32 -1.00
C ALA A 41 -19.52 10.78 0.48
N GLY A 42 -18.53 10.34 1.26
CA GLY A 42 -18.48 10.60 2.70
C GLY A 42 -19.44 9.75 3.53
N ASP A 43 -19.93 8.63 2.97
CA ASP A 43 -20.80 7.70 3.69
C ASP A 43 -19.97 6.74 4.55
N TRP A 44 -19.50 7.27 5.68
CA TRP A 44 -18.65 6.52 6.61
C TRP A 44 -19.37 5.34 7.25
N SER A 45 -20.70 5.38 7.33
CA SER A 45 -21.49 4.27 7.86
C SER A 45 -21.37 3.03 6.96
N VAL A 46 -21.51 3.21 5.65
CA VAL A 46 -21.36 2.14 4.66
C VAL A 46 -19.91 1.68 4.57
N VAL A 47 -18.95 2.61 4.60
CA VAL A 47 -17.51 2.28 4.61
C VAL A 47 -17.17 1.36 5.78
N LEU A 48 -17.55 1.73 7.00
CA LEU A 48 -17.25 0.94 8.18
C LEU A 48 -18.04 -0.37 8.22
N GLN A 49 -19.28 -0.39 7.72
CA GLN A 49 -20.05 -1.63 7.59
C GLN A 49 -19.33 -2.62 6.66
N LEU A 50 -18.84 -2.15 5.52
CA LEU A 50 -18.12 -2.96 4.54
C LEU A 50 -16.78 -3.49 5.11
N LEU A 51 -16.03 -2.69 5.85
CA LEU A 51 -14.78 -3.13 6.50
C LEU A 51 -14.99 -4.14 7.64
N ASN A 52 -16.14 -4.09 8.31
CA ASN A 52 -16.45 -4.98 9.43
C ASN A 52 -17.16 -6.27 9.00
N ASP A 53 -17.55 -6.41 7.74
CA ASP A 53 -18.17 -7.62 7.22
C ASP A 53 -17.08 -8.61 6.78
N PRO A 54 -16.85 -9.72 7.54
CA PRO A 54 -15.78 -10.67 7.23
C PRO A 54 -16.03 -11.46 5.94
N THR A 55 -17.25 -11.39 5.37
CA THR A 55 -17.57 -12.02 4.09
C THR A 55 -17.12 -11.17 2.91
N GLN A 56 -16.87 -9.87 3.11
CA GLN A 56 -16.36 -8.98 2.09
C GLN A 56 -14.84 -9.01 2.08
N GLN A 57 -14.25 -9.33 0.93
CA GLN A 57 -12.81 -9.26 0.74
C GLN A 57 -12.42 -7.83 0.33
N ILE A 58 -12.43 -6.91 1.29
CA ILE A 58 -12.04 -5.51 1.09
C ILE A 58 -10.77 -5.23 1.88
N ASP A 59 -9.85 -4.53 1.24
CA ASP A 59 -8.67 -3.97 1.89
C ASP A 59 -8.89 -2.48 2.15
N VAL A 60 -8.61 -2.02 3.37
CA VAL A 60 -8.71 -0.61 3.75
C VAL A 60 -7.75 0.28 2.94
N ASN A 61 -6.65 -0.28 2.44
CA ASN A 61 -5.63 0.42 1.66
C ASN A 61 -5.91 0.38 0.15
N TRP A 62 -7.03 -0.17 -0.29
CA TRP A 62 -7.38 -0.19 -1.70
C TRP A 62 -7.76 1.18 -2.25
N TRP A 63 -7.29 1.42 -3.46
CA TRP A 63 -7.83 2.41 -4.37
C TRP A 63 -8.98 1.81 -5.19
N ARG A 64 -9.71 2.66 -5.91
CA ARG A 64 -10.71 2.21 -6.88
C ARG A 64 -10.04 1.51 -8.07
N PRO A 65 -10.30 0.22 -8.34
CA PRO A 65 -9.77 -0.46 -9.53
C PRO A 65 -10.15 0.28 -10.82
N GLY A 66 -9.19 0.42 -11.74
CA GLY A 66 -9.32 1.21 -12.97
C GLY A 66 -9.31 2.74 -12.76
N GLY A 67 -9.17 3.24 -11.53
CA GLY A 67 -9.02 4.65 -11.23
C GLY A 67 -7.57 5.11 -11.24
N THR A 68 -7.31 6.32 -11.75
CA THR A 68 -5.95 6.89 -11.88
C THR A 68 -5.52 7.74 -10.69
N ALA A 69 -6.44 8.10 -9.79
CA ALA A 69 -6.13 8.97 -8.65
C ALA A 69 -5.48 8.21 -7.48
N TRP A 70 -5.67 6.90 -7.40
CA TRP A 70 -5.21 6.05 -6.28
C TRP A 70 -5.61 6.51 -4.87
N PHE A 71 -6.68 7.29 -4.74
CA PHE A 71 -7.23 7.64 -3.43
C PHE A 71 -7.73 6.37 -2.72
N THR A 72 -7.18 6.14 -1.53
CA THR A 72 -7.72 5.16 -0.57
C THR A 72 -8.81 5.81 0.28
N VAL A 73 -9.47 5.00 1.11
CA VAL A 73 -10.48 5.51 2.07
C VAL A 73 -9.89 6.54 3.04
N LEU A 74 -8.62 6.41 3.43
CA LEU A 74 -7.96 7.35 4.33
C LEU A 74 -7.73 8.71 3.65
N HIS A 75 -7.37 8.71 2.36
CA HIS A 75 -7.29 9.95 1.56
C HIS A 75 -8.65 10.64 1.45
N GLN A 76 -9.73 9.87 1.23
CA GLN A 76 -11.09 10.43 1.20
C GLN A 76 -11.48 11.00 2.57
N ALA A 77 -11.20 10.29 3.66
CA ALA A 77 -11.49 10.76 5.02
C ALA A 77 -10.73 12.05 5.35
N ALA A 78 -9.45 12.11 4.99
CA ALA A 78 -8.63 13.32 5.08
C ALA A 78 -9.21 14.48 4.26
N TRP A 79 -9.57 14.22 2.99
CA TRP A 79 -10.18 15.23 2.13
C TRP A 79 -11.49 15.76 2.72
N HIS A 80 -12.38 14.88 3.18
CA HIS A 80 -13.67 15.32 3.76
C HIS A 80 -13.52 16.01 5.13
N GLY A 81 -12.37 15.90 5.80
CA GLY A 81 -12.27 16.25 7.21
C GLY A 81 -13.20 15.39 8.07
N ALA A 82 -13.22 14.08 7.79
CA ALA A 82 -14.12 13.12 8.42
C ALA A 82 -14.00 13.14 9.96
N PRO A 83 -15.04 12.70 10.69
CA PRO A 83 -14.98 12.65 12.16
C PRO A 83 -13.73 11.90 12.65
N VAL A 84 -13.15 12.38 13.75
CA VAL A 84 -11.96 11.79 14.39
C VAL A 84 -12.14 10.29 14.63
N SER A 85 -13.34 9.86 15.05
CA SER A 85 -13.66 8.45 15.27
C SER A 85 -13.59 7.60 14.00
N VAL A 86 -13.98 8.16 12.84
CA VAL A 86 -13.88 7.48 11.55
C VAL A 86 -12.41 7.30 11.17
N VAL A 87 -11.60 8.36 11.24
CA VAL A 87 -10.18 8.28 10.90
C VAL A 87 -9.43 7.32 11.83
N ALA A 88 -9.70 7.39 13.13
CA ALA A 88 -9.13 6.45 14.10
C ALA A 88 -9.53 5.00 13.81
N SER A 89 -10.80 4.76 13.44
CA SER A 89 -11.28 3.43 13.07
C SER A 89 -10.59 2.91 11.80
N LEU A 90 -10.41 3.74 10.76
CA LEU A 90 -9.69 3.35 9.55
C LEU A 90 -8.24 2.95 9.86
N ILE A 91 -7.53 3.73 10.68
CA ILE A 91 -6.16 3.41 11.12
C ILE A 91 -6.15 2.10 11.92
N GLN A 92 -7.14 1.87 12.79
CA GLN A 92 -7.28 0.62 13.53
C GLN A 92 -7.52 -0.59 12.61
N HIS A 93 -8.20 -0.39 11.48
CA HIS A 93 -8.36 -1.40 10.43
C HIS A 93 -7.09 -1.59 9.56
N GLY A 94 -6.00 -0.86 9.84
CA GLY A 94 -4.73 -0.99 9.14
C GLY A 94 -4.55 0.00 7.98
N ALA A 95 -5.30 1.11 7.95
CA ALA A 95 -5.07 2.16 6.96
C ALA A 95 -3.68 2.78 7.14
N LEU A 96 -2.88 2.73 6.09
CA LEU A 96 -1.51 3.23 6.06
C LEU A 96 -1.50 4.75 5.86
N ARG A 97 -0.81 5.45 6.75
CA ARG A 97 -0.61 6.91 6.69
C ARG A 97 0.52 7.27 5.74
N THR A 98 1.50 6.40 5.57
CA THR A 98 2.62 6.56 4.61
C THR A 98 2.23 6.31 3.16
N LEU A 99 1.07 5.70 2.88
CA LEU A 99 0.69 5.30 1.53
C LEU A 99 0.33 6.54 0.67
N PRO A 100 1.06 6.83 -0.41
CA PRO A 100 0.74 7.97 -1.28
C PRO A 100 -0.43 7.69 -2.24
N GLU A 101 -1.06 8.75 -2.76
CA GLU A 101 -1.89 8.72 -3.97
C GLU A 101 -1.03 8.92 -5.24
N SER A 102 -1.65 8.98 -6.42
CA SER A 102 -0.91 8.93 -7.70
C SER A 102 -0.05 10.16 -8.01
N ARG A 103 -0.18 11.26 -7.26
CA ARG A 103 0.71 12.42 -7.33
C ARG A 103 1.74 12.43 -6.20
N GLY A 104 1.84 11.36 -5.42
CA GLY A 104 2.82 11.21 -4.35
C GLY A 104 2.41 11.85 -3.02
N ARG A 105 1.14 12.24 -2.84
CA ARG A 105 0.66 12.83 -1.57
C ARG A 105 0.12 11.76 -0.64
N THR A 106 0.41 11.86 0.65
CA THR A 106 -0.23 11.03 1.68
C THR A 106 -1.61 11.56 2.05
N ALA A 107 -2.36 10.82 2.87
CA ALA A 107 -3.60 11.34 3.45
C ALA A 107 -3.36 12.59 4.32
N TYR A 108 -2.20 12.69 4.99
CA TYR A 108 -1.81 13.90 5.72
C TYR A 108 -1.66 15.10 4.78
N ASP A 109 -0.93 14.94 3.68
CA ASP A 109 -0.73 16.02 2.70
C ASP A 109 -2.06 16.49 2.11
N VAL A 110 -2.95 15.55 1.76
CA VAL A 110 -4.31 15.86 1.27
C VAL A 110 -5.11 16.64 2.30
N PHE A 111 -5.02 16.27 3.59
CA PHE A 111 -5.66 17.02 4.67
C PHE A 111 -5.10 18.43 4.78
N MET A 112 -3.78 18.58 4.81
CA MET A 112 -3.11 19.88 4.98
C MET A 112 -3.39 20.84 3.82
N ASP A 113 -3.33 20.36 2.58
CA ASP A 113 -3.68 21.13 1.37
C ASP A 113 -5.09 21.72 1.52
N ARG A 114 -6.05 20.87 1.85
CA ARG A 114 -7.47 21.25 1.93
C ARG A 114 -7.82 22.05 3.17
N ALA A 115 -7.06 21.85 4.25
CA ALA A 115 -7.23 22.58 5.49
C ALA A 115 -6.87 24.07 5.33
N GLY A 116 -6.06 24.42 4.31
CA GLY A 116 -5.80 25.79 3.88
C GLY A 116 -6.95 26.41 3.06
N ASP A 117 -7.62 25.61 2.22
CA ASP A 117 -8.65 26.09 1.29
C ASP A 117 -10.04 26.28 1.94
N ILE A 118 -10.42 25.42 2.89
CA ILE A 118 -11.80 25.36 3.43
C ILE A 118 -11.95 26.05 4.78
N TYR A 119 -10.85 26.26 5.51
CA TYR A 119 -10.88 26.86 6.85
C TYR A 119 -10.06 28.15 6.92
N PRO A 120 -10.49 29.26 6.27
CA PRO A 120 -10.13 30.56 6.80
C PRO A 120 -10.60 30.59 8.26
N SER A 121 -9.83 31.22 9.15
CA SER A 121 -9.88 31.19 10.63
C SER A 121 -11.24 31.38 11.34
N THR A 122 -12.35 31.46 10.60
CA THR A 122 -13.71 31.75 11.04
C THR A 122 -14.78 30.80 10.47
N ALA A 123 -14.44 29.77 9.67
CA ALA A 123 -15.44 28.90 9.03
C ALA A 123 -15.83 27.67 9.88
N VAL A 124 -17.14 27.48 10.05
CA VAL A 124 -17.80 26.38 10.77
C VAL A 124 -17.67 25.07 10.00
N GLY A 125 -17.20 24.00 10.64
CA GLY A 125 -17.26 22.64 10.08
C GLY A 125 -16.44 21.59 10.84
N VAL A 126 -15.28 21.97 11.38
CA VAL A 126 -14.47 21.15 12.29
C VAL A 126 -13.94 22.10 13.35
N ASP A 127 -14.29 21.87 14.62
CA ASP A 127 -13.75 22.69 15.69
C ASP A 127 -12.20 22.58 15.72
N VAL A 128 -11.51 23.63 16.16
CA VAL A 128 -10.03 23.68 16.15
C VAL A 128 -9.39 22.48 16.84
N ARG A 129 -10.02 21.92 17.88
CA ARG A 129 -9.50 20.75 18.59
C ARG A 129 -9.59 19.50 17.72
N SER A 130 -10.74 19.28 17.06
CA SER A 130 -10.93 18.19 16.11
C SER A 130 -9.91 18.26 14.97
N ARG A 131 -9.60 19.46 14.47
CA ARG A 131 -8.54 19.64 13.46
C ARG A 131 -7.16 19.20 13.97
N THR A 132 -6.76 19.66 15.16
CA THR A 132 -5.47 19.26 15.76
C THR A 132 -5.37 17.76 15.99
N VAL A 133 -6.48 17.11 16.35
CA VAL A 133 -6.52 15.66 16.53
C VAL A 133 -6.40 14.94 15.19
N LEU A 134 -7.12 15.40 14.15
CA LEU A 134 -7.02 14.83 12.80
C LEU A 134 -5.61 14.95 12.22
N GLU A 135 -4.98 16.12 12.36
CA GLU A 135 -3.60 16.36 11.94
C GLU A 135 -2.66 15.31 12.54
N ARG A 136 -2.74 15.10 13.85
CA ARG A 136 -1.91 14.11 14.57
C ARG A 136 -2.21 12.67 14.16
N LEU A 137 -3.48 12.32 13.96
CA LEU A 137 -3.87 10.98 13.55
C LEU A 137 -3.38 10.64 12.15
N LEU A 138 -3.45 11.61 11.24
CA LEU A 138 -3.06 11.41 9.83
C LEU A 138 -1.55 11.50 9.63
N THR A 139 -0.80 12.14 10.53
CA THR A 139 0.66 12.29 10.44
C THR A 139 1.31 10.90 10.29
N PRO A 140 2.07 10.66 9.20
CA PRO A 140 2.79 9.42 9.03
C PRO A 140 3.83 9.21 10.15
N PRO A 141 4.14 7.95 10.52
CA PRO A 141 5.30 7.68 11.37
C PRO A 141 6.57 8.25 10.74
N ALA A 142 7.50 8.71 11.57
CA ALA A 142 8.78 9.21 11.08
C ALA A 142 9.54 8.06 10.37
N PRO A 143 9.91 8.23 9.09
CA PRO A 143 10.68 7.20 8.39
C PRO A 143 12.06 7.08 9.01
N THR A 144 12.60 5.86 9.02
CA THR A 144 14.00 5.63 9.44
C THR A 144 14.99 6.00 8.34
N LEU A 145 14.55 6.05 7.09
CA LEU A 145 15.34 6.40 5.92
C LEU A 145 15.05 7.80 5.42
N GLY A 146 16.05 8.40 4.76
CA GLY A 146 15.91 9.67 4.08
C GLY A 146 15.01 9.55 2.85
N ARG A 147 14.36 10.65 2.45
CA ARG A 147 13.49 10.68 1.26
C ARG A 147 14.22 10.27 -0.02
N ASP A 148 15.48 10.67 -0.17
CA ASP A 148 16.28 10.33 -1.34
C ASP A 148 16.66 8.84 -1.36
N ASP A 149 16.90 8.25 -0.19
CA ASP A 149 17.17 6.81 -0.04
C ASP A 149 15.93 5.98 -0.37
N ILE A 150 14.77 6.35 0.18
CA ILE A 150 13.48 5.73 -0.13
C ILE A 150 13.22 5.77 -1.64
N ARG A 151 13.44 6.92 -2.28
CA ARG A 151 13.27 7.07 -3.73
C ARG A 151 14.24 6.20 -4.52
N ALA A 152 15.49 6.08 -4.09
CA ALA A 152 16.46 5.19 -4.72
C ALA A 152 16.03 3.73 -4.61
N LEU A 153 15.62 3.29 -3.42
CA LEU A 153 15.11 1.94 -3.17
C LEU A 153 13.84 1.64 -3.98
N ASP A 154 12.90 2.58 -4.08
CA ASP A 154 11.69 2.44 -4.91
C ASP A 154 12.05 2.19 -6.38
N ASN A 155 13.01 2.94 -6.93
CA ASN A 155 13.43 2.79 -8.31
C ASN A 155 14.07 1.41 -8.55
N HIS A 156 15.03 1.02 -7.70
CA HIS A 156 15.73 -0.25 -7.83
C HIS A 156 14.82 -1.45 -7.57
N LEU A 157 13.89 -1.35 -6.61
CA LEU A 157 12.85 -2.36 -6.40
C LEU A 157 11.97 -2.53 -7.64
N ALA A 158 11.56 -1.42 -8.24
CA ALA A 158 10.75 -1.46 -9.45
C ALA A 158 11.51 -2.09 -10.63
N GLU A 159 12.81 -1.83 -10.77
CA GLU A 159 13.67 -2.47 -11.76
C GLU A 159 13.79 -3.99 -11.54
N VAL A 160 13.96 -4.45 -10.29
CA VAL A 160 13.98 -5.89 -9.96
C VAL A 160 12.64 -6.53 -10.31
N ILE A 161 11.53 -5.90 -9.94
CA ILE A 161 10.19 -6.42 -10.23
C ILE A 161 9.96 -6.48 -11.76
N ASP A 162 10.22 -5.41 -12.48
CA ASP A 162 10.08 -5.36 -13.95
C ASP A 162 10.93 -6.44 -14.64
N GLY A 163 12.19 -6.58 -14.22
CA GLY A 163 13.10 -7.59 -14.77
C GLY A 163 12.58 -9.01 -14.57
N ARG A 164 11.83 -9.26 -13.49
CA ARG A 164 11.28 -10.57 -13.18
C ARG A 164 9.95 -10.86 -13.88
N ILE A 165 9.10 -9.84 -14.10
CA ILE A 165 7.71 -10.05 -14.55
C ILE A 165 7.41 -9.54 -15.95
N SER A 166 8.33 -8.82 -16.60
CA SER A 166 8.11 -8.23 -17.94
C SER A 166 7.62 -9.23 -18.98
N GLU A 167 8.16 -10.46 -18.98
CA GLU A 167 7.76 -11.52 -19.90
C GLU A 167 6.34 -12.05 -19.66
N LEU A 168 5.77 -11.87 -18.47
CA LEU A 168 4.42 -12.37 -18.12
C LEU A 168 3.29 -11.52 -18.72
N TYR A 169 3.60 -10.33 -19.21
CA TYR A 169 2.60 -9.35 -19.66
C TYR A 169 2.58 -9.17 -21.19
N ASP A 170 3.14 -10.10 -21.96
CA ASP A 170 3.09 -10.15 -23.43
C ASP A 170 3.46 -8.81 -24.10
N GLY A 171 4.49 -8.13 -23.57
CA GLY A 171 4.96 -6.84 -24.08
C GLY A 171 4.16 -5.62 -23.59
N ARG A 172 3.13 -5.80 -22.75
CA ARG A 172 2.53 -4.70 -21.99
C ARG A 172 3.45 -4.29 -20.84
N ASN A 173 3.45 -3.01 -20.50
CA ASN A 173 4.19 -2.50 -19.36
C ASN A 173 3.52 -3.01 -18.05
N PRO A 174 4.22 -3.79 -17.20
CA PRO A 174 3.64 -4.31 -15.98
C PRO A 174 3.14 -3.21 -15.04
N ARG A 175 3.76 -2.02 -15.06
CA ARG A 175 3.39 -0.86 -14.24
C ARG A 175 2.06 -0.21 -14.63
N GLU A 176 1.50 -0.54 -15.81
CA GLU A 176 0.14 -0.15 -16.20
C GLU A 176 -0.93 -1.06 -15.59
N VAL A 177 -0.55 -2.29 -15.25
CA VAL A 177 -1.45 -3.33 -14.73
C VAL A 177 -1.29 -3.48 -13.21
N LEU A 178 -0.12 -3.17 -12.69
CA LEU A 178 0.26 -3.32 -11.29
C LEU A 178 0.81 -2.01 -10.73
N ARG A 179 0.42 -1.73 -9.49
CA ARG A 179 1.04 -0.76 -8.61
C ARG A 179 2.01 -1.49 -7.71
N TYR A 180 3.29 -1.15 -7.82
CA TYR A 180 4.32 -1.71 -6.93
C TYR A 180 4.19 -1.12 -5.53
N PRO A 181 4.55 -1.90 -4.49
CA PRO A 181 4.52 -1.40 -3.12
C PRO A 181 5.56 -0.27 -2.97
N PRO A 182 5.15 0.93 -2.54
CA PRO A 182 6.10 1.99 -2.22
C PRO A 182 6.93 1.59 -0.99
N VAL A 183 8.23 1.79 -1.01
CA VAL A 183 9.14 1.50 0.11
C VAL A 183 8.73 2.23 1.39
N GLU A 184 8.15 3.44 1.25
CA GLU A 184 7.70 4.23 2.40
C GLU A 184 6.68 3.50 3.29
N ILE A 185 5.90 2.55 2.74
CA ILE A 185 4.96 1.75 3.54
C ILE A 185 5.65 0.76 4.46
N LEU A 186 6.89 0.35 4.16
CA LEU A 186 7.66 -0.61 4.96
C LEU A 186 8.03 -0.04 6.34
N HIS A 187 7.96 1.28 6.54
CA HIS A 187 8.12 1.90 7.86
C HIS A 187 6.87 1.84 8.74
N GLU A 188 5.72 1.41 8.20
CA GLU A 188 4.45 1.36 8.92
C GLU A 188 3.85 -0.04 9.03
N VAL A 189 4.08 -0.91 8.03
CA VAL A 189 3.58 -2.29 8.06
C VAL A 189 4.28 -3.13 9.15
N PRO A 190 3.58 -4.15 9.70
CA PRO A 190 4.17 -5.06 10.68
C PRO A 190 5.45 -5.72 10.17
N ASP A 191 6.44 -5.85 11.05
CA ASP A 191 7.72 -6.51 10.79
C ASP A 191 8.48 -5.97 9.57
N GLN A 192 8.11 -4.78 9.09
CA GLN A 192 8.65 -4.14 7.88
C GLN A 192 8.65 -5.09 6.67
N HIS A 193 7.61 -5.93 6.59
CA HIS A 193 7.54 -7.08 5.72
C HIS A 193 6.23 -7.10 4.94
N ILE A 194 6.34 -7.20 3.63
CA ILE A 194 5.19 -7.33 2.74
C ILE A 194 5.32 -8.56 1.83
N TRP A 195 4.16 -9.13 1.53
CA TRP A 195 3.99 -10.06 0.42
C TRP A 195 3.26 -9.35 -0.72
N PHE A 196 3.90 -9.26 -1.88
CA PHE A 196 3.33 -8.72 -3.11
C PHE A 196 3.00 -9.86 -4.09
N PRO A 197 1.74 -10.36 -4.11
CA PRO A 197 1.32 -11.36 -5.07
C PRO A 197 1.24 -10.75 -6.48
N VAL A 198 1.70 -11.51 -7.47
CA VAL A 198 1.67 -11.11 -8.88
C VAL A 198 0.76 -12.05 -9.68
N PRO A 199 -0.32 -11.52 -10.30
CA PRO A 199 -1.16 -12.31 -11.20
C PRO A 199 -0.33 -12.97 -12.30
N GLY A 200 -0.54 -14.27 -12.51
CA GLY A 200 0.21 -15.06 -13.50
C GLY A 200 1.46 -15.75 -12.95
N MET A 201 2.07 -15.28 -11.85
CA MET A 201 3.26 -15.94 -11.28
C MET A 201 2.94 -17.19 -10.44
N TYR A 202 1.69 -17.33 -9.97
CA TYR A 202 1.33 -18.29 -8.91
C TYR A 202 2.29 -18.19 -7.71
N GLY A 203 2.67 -16.94 -7.41
CA GLY A 203 3.72 -16.53 -6.49
C GLY A 203 3.77 -15.01 -6.44
N GLY A 204 4.95 -14.44 -6.23
CA GLY A 204 5.11 -13.01 -6.00
C GLY A 204 6.45 -12.68 -5.36
N PHE A 205 6.47 -11.57 -4.64
CA PHE A 205 7.66 -11.04 -3.97
C PHE A 205 7.43 -10.95 -2.47
N ASP A 206 8.34 -11.52 -1.70
CA ASP A 206 8.54 -11.28 -0.27
C ASP A 206 9.57 -10.16 -0.16
N ILE A 207 9.17 -9.02 0.40
CA ILE A 207 9.99 -7.80 0.47
C ILE A 207 10.09 -7.39 1.93
N ARG A 208 11.32 -7.30 2.43
CA ARG A 208 11.63 -6.88 3.79
C ARG A 208 12.58 -5.70 3.78
N LEU A 209 12.26 -4.67 4.55
CA LEU A 209 13.21 -3.60 4.84
C LEU A 209 14.09 -4.02 6.02
N GLN A 210 15.41 -4.01 5.80
CA GLN A 210 16.45 -4.31 6.78
C GLN A 210 17.32 -3.07 6.92
N ASP A 211 17.24 -2.36 8.05
CA ASP A 211 17.94 -1.11 8.32
C ASP A 211 17.85 -0.10 7.15
N ASP A 212 18.80 -0.15 6.20
CA ASP A 212 18.96 0.72 5.03
C ASP A 212 18.87 0.03 3.65
N PHE A 213 18.49 -1.25 3.59
CA PHE A 213 18.36 -2.01 2.34
C PHE A 213 17.12 -2.90 2.31
N LEU A 214 16.75 -3.40 1.14
CA LEU A 214 15.68 -4.39 0.98
C LEU A 214 16.25 -5.78 0.73
N ASP A 215 15.78 -6.77 1.50
CA ASP A 215 15.87 -8.18 1.15
C ASP A 215 14.61 -8.57 0.38
N VAL A 216 14.78 -9.03 -0.86
CA VAL A 216 13.68 -9.33 -1.79
C VAL A 216 13.81 -10.73 -2.34
N LYS A 217 12.89 -11.60 -1.95
CA LYS A 217 12.78 -12.97 -2.50
C LYS A 217 11.57 -13.05 -3.41
N SER A 218 11.74 -13.64 -4.58
CA SER A 218 10.66 -13.85 -5.53
C SER A 218 10.52 -15.33 -5.87
N TRP A 219 9.29 -15.78 -6.08
CA TRP A 219 8.99 -17.13 -6.56
C TRP A 219 8.01 -17.05 -7.72
N CYS A 220 8.35 -17.69 -8.82
CA CYS A 220 7.41 -17.99 -9.91
C CYS A 220 7.23 -19.49 -10.02
N ARG A 221 6.01 -20.00 -9.87
CA ARG A 221 5.71 -21.44 -9.97
C ARG A 221 5.37 -21.90 -11.39
N VAL A 222 5.49 -21.01 -12.37
CA VAL A 222 5.26 -21.31 -13.79
C VAL A 222 6.55 -21.88 -14.42
N VAL A 223 6.41 -22.93 -15.24
CA VAL A 223 7.50 -23.65 -15.94
C VAL A 223 8.70 -24.04 -15.06
N GLY A 224 8.49 -24.89 -14.05
CA GLY A 224 9.57 -25.57 -13.31
C GLY A 224 9.95 -24.93 -11.97
N GLY A 225 9.42 -23.76 -11.64
CA GLY A 225 9.80 -23.02 -10.43
C GLY A 225 11.05 -22.18 -10.68
N SER A 226 11.02 -20.89 -10.35
CA SER A 226 12.23 -20.07 -10.27
C SER A 226 12.17 -19.12 -9.09
N GLY A 227 13.00 -19.40 -8.10
CA GLY A 227 13.32 -18.51 -6.99
C GLY A 227 14.45 -17.56 -7.36
N GLN A 228 14.36 -16.30 -6.96
CA GLN A 228 15.48 -15.36 -6.97
C GLN A 228 15.49 -14.52 -5.70
N GLU A 229 16.66 -14.26 -5.15
CA GLU A 229 16.90 -13.40 -4.00
C GLU A 229 17.77 -12.22 -4.40
N HIS A 230 17.34 -11.02 -4.03
CA HIS A 230 18.05 -9.78 -4.30
C HIS A 230 18.25 -9.00 -3.00
N VAL A 231 19.42 -8.38 -2.89
CA VAL A 231 19.68 -7.31 -1.93
C VAL A 231 19.65 -5.99 -2.68
N ILE A 232 18.78 -5.08 -2.27
CA ILE A 232 18.57 -3.78 -2.91
C ILE A 232 19.02 -2.67 -1.97
N THR A 233 20.01 -1.90 -2.40
CA THR A 233 20.56 -0.75 -1.68
C THR A 233 20.31 0.53 -2.47
N THR A 234 20.62 1.70 -1.91
CA THR A 234 20.53 2.98 -2.64
C THR A 234 21.45 3.04 -3.87
N ALA A 235 22.52 2.23 -3.90
CA ALA A 235 23.45 2.14 -5.03
C ALA A 235 22.97 1.23 -6.17
N GLY A 236 22.00 0.35 -5.92
CA GLY A 236 21.50 -0.62 -6.90
C GLY A 236 21.05 -1.94 -6.27
N ALA A 237 20.68 -2.89 -7.12
CA ALA A 237 20.27 -4.23 -6.74
C ALA A 237 21.33 -5.28 -7.13
N ILE A 238 21.54 -6.26 -6.25
CA ILE A 238 22.47 -7.38 -6.46
C ILE A 238 21.66 -8.68 -6.33
N LEU A 239 21.71 -9.53 -7.36
CA LEU A 239 21.22 -10.91 -7.28
C LEU A 239 22.17 -11.71 -6.40
N VAL A 240 21.67 -12.25 -5.30
CA VAL A 240 22.49 -12.99 -4.31
C VAL A 240 22.27 -14.50 -4.37
N ASP A 241 21.09 -14.96 -4.79
CA ASP A 241 20.78 -16.38 -5.00
C ASP A 241 19.71 -16.57 -6.08
N GLU A 242 19.75 -17.70 -6.78
CA GLU A 242 18.76 -18.05 -7.79
C GLU A 242 18.57 -19.57 -8.01
N GLY A 243 17.40 -19.95 -8.49
CA GLY A 243 17.10 -21.34 -8.88
C GLY A 243 16.55 -22.22 -7.74
N PHE A 244 16.24 -21.65 -6.57
CA PHE A 244 15.54 -22.35 -5.50
C PHE A 244 14.03 -22.50 -5.81
N ALA A 245 13.38 -23.44 -5.11
CA ALA A 245 11.96 -23.81 -5.30
C ALA A 245 11.14 -23.59 -4.04
#